data_AF-A0A2G9N1I4-F1
#
_entry.id   AF-A0A2G9N1I4-F1
#
_cell.length_a   1.000
_cell.length_b   1.000
_cell.length_c   1.000
_cell.angle_alpha   90.00
_cell.angle_beta   90.00
_cell.angle_gamma   90.00
#
_symmetry.space_group_name_H-M   'P 1'
#
loop_
_entity.id
_entity.type
_entity.pdbx_description
1 polymer ?
#
loop_
_entity_poly.entity_id
_entity_poly.type
_entity_poly.pdbx_seq_one_letter_code
_entity_poly.pdbx_strand_id
1 'polypeptide(L)' 'KDYKLIEKRRVALPNEIDRIFRCSNPDCITNSTEHIESVMDVIDKEGRVLKCRYCSRVLDVNKLKYN' A
#
# COMPACT_ATOMS: atom_id res chain seq x y z
N LYS A 1 -38.08 -4.01 -12.01
CA LYS A 1 -38.06 -5.31 -11.30
C LYS A 1 -36.85 -6.06 -11.85
N ASP A 2 -35.69 -6.13 -11.22
CA ASP A 2 -35.43 -6.01 -9.78
C ASP A 2 -34.09 -5.32 -9.51
N TYR A 3 -34.15 -4.03 -9.15
CA TYR A 3 -33.05 -3.24 -8.59
C TYR A 3 -32.74 -3.67 -7.15
N LYS A 4 -32.63 -4.99 -6.91
CA LYS A 4 -32.35 -5.53 -5.58
C LYS A 4 -30.86 -5.37 -5.29
N LEU A 5 -30.57 -4.56 -4.30
CA LEU A 5 -29.25 -4.48 -3.67
C LEU A 5 -28.89 -5.87 -3.12
N ILE A 6 -27.96 -6.56 -3.79
CA ILE A 6 -27.56 -7.93 -3.46
C ILE A 6 -26.55 -7.99 -2.31
N GLU A 7 -25.71 -6.96 -2.13
CA GLU A 7 -24.70 -6.95 -1.07
C GLU A 7 -24.15 -5.53 -0.82
N LYS A 8 -23.74 -5.25 0.42
CA LYS A 8 -22.84 -4.14 0.77
C LYS A 8 -21.64 -4.69 1.53
N ARG A 9 -20.44 -4.50 1.00
CA ARG A 9 -19.18 -4.88 1.66
C ARG A 9 -18.53 -3.67 2.30
N ARG A 10 -18.15 -3.80 3.58
CA ARG A 10 -17.26 -2.83 4.23
C ARG A 10 -15.83 -3.19 3.86
N VAL A 11 -15.13 -2.28 3.18
CA VAL A 11 -13.70 -2.41 2.92
C VAL A 11 -12.91 -2.09 4.18
N ALA A 12 -11.97 -2.96 4.51
CA ALA A 12 -11.00 -2.76 5.57
C ALA A 12 -9.60 -2.68 4.97
N LEU A 13 -8.69 -1.97 5.64
CA LEU A 13 -7.30 -1.93 5.22
C LEU A 13 -6.69 -3.33 5.39
N PRO A 14 -6.07 -3.90 4.33
CA PRO A 14 -5.43 -5.21 4.40
C PRO A 14 -4.17 -5.14 5.30
N ASN A 15 -3.53 -6.28 5.53
CA ASN A 15 -2.27 -6.34 6.29
C ASN A 15 -1.05 -6.04 5.41
N GLU A 16 -1.17 -6.24 4.10
CA GLU A 16 -0.13 -5.96 3.11
C GLU A 16 -0.77 -5.38 1.85
N ILE A 17 0.01 -4.61 1.11
CA ILE A 17 -0.38 -3.99 -0.15
C ILE A 17 0.75 -4.20 -1.15
N ASP A 18 0.47 -4.92 -2.23
CA ASP A 18 1.40 -5.10 -3.35
C ASP A 18 1.08 -4.14 -4.50
N ARG A 19 2.12 -3.70 -5.24
CA ARG A 19 2.03 -3.01 -6.54
C ARG A 19 1.33 -1.65 -6.60
N ILE A 20 0.72 -1.19 -5.51
CA ILE A 20 0.05 0.12 -5.46
C ILE A 20 1.05 1.25 -5.13
N PHE A 21 2.00 1.00 -4.23
CA PHE A 21 2.92 2.02 -3.75
C PHE A 21 4.32 1.82 -4.33
N ARG A 22 4.90 2.89 -4.87
CA ARG A 22 6.34 2.92 -5.18
C ARG A 22 7.12 3.34 -3.94
N CYS A 23 8.21 2.63 -3.63
CA CYS A 23 9.03 2.98 -2.48
C CYS A 23 9.67 4.36 -2.68
N SER A 24 9.63 5.22 -1.67
CA SER A 24 10.27 6.55 -1.70
C SER A 24 11.80 6.48 -1.57
N ASN A 25 12.36 5.30 -1.31
CA ASN A 25 13.80 5.11 -1.31
C ASN A 25 14.31 4.85 -2.73
N PRO A 26 15.05 5.79 -3.36
CA PRO A 26 15.58 5.58 -4.71
C PRO A 26 16.47 4.34 -4.79
N ASP A 27 17.19 4.02 -3.72
CA ASP A 27 18.10 2.86 -3.64
C ASP A 27 17.38 1.54 -3.29
N CYS A 28 16.05 1.53 -3.20
CA CYS A 28 15.30 0.29 -2.94
C CYS A 28 15.35 -0.63 -4.15
N ILE A 29 15.53 -1.94 -3.92
CA ILE A 29 15.56 -2.95 -5.00
C ILE A 29 14.30 -2.94 -5.87
N THR A 30 13.15 -2.59 -5.30
CA THR A 30 11.87 -2.47 -6.03
C THR A 30 11.82 -1.29 -7.02
N ASN A 31 12.80 -0.37 -6.96
CA ASN A 31 12.94 0.75 -7.88
C ASN A 31 14.02 0.53 -8.93
N SER A 32 14.73 -0.60 -8.86
CA SER A 32 15.81 -0.95 -9.78
C SER A 32 15.26 -1.59 -11.06
N THR A 33 16.16 -2.03 -11.95
CA THR A 33 15.80 -2.82 -13.14
C THR A 33 15.40 -4.25 -12.83
N GLU A 34 15.56 -4.69 -11.58
CA GLU A 34 15.05 -5.97 -11.13
C GLU A 34 13.53 -5.97 -11.21
N HIS A 35 12.94 -6.98 -11.86
CA HIS A 35 11.50 -7.14 -11.99
C HIS A 35 10.85 -7.61 -10.67
N ILE A 36 11.02 -6.83 -9.60
CA ILE A 36 10.54 -7.12 -8.25
C ILE A 36 9.40 -6.17 -7.90
N GLU A 37 8.24 -6.75 -7.63
CA GLU A 37 7.05 -5.99 -7.24
C GLU A 37 7.19 -5.42 -5.83
N SER A 38 6.73 -4.17 -5.67
CA SER A 38 6.72 -3.52 -4.37
C SER A 38 5.69 -4.16 -3.44
N VAL A 39 6.08 -4.38 -2.19
CA VAL A 39 5.21 -4.89 -1.13
C VAL A 39 5.37 -4.00 0.09
N MET A 40 4.24 -3.50 0.58
CA MET A 40 4.14 -2.63 1.75
C MET A 40 3.34 -3.32 2.85
N ASP A 41 3.94 -3.50 4.01
CA ASP A 41 3.30 -4.03 5.21
C ASP A 41 2.57 -2.91 5.94
N VAL A 42 1.32 -3.15 6.33
CA VAL A 42 0.54 -2.21 7.13
C VAL A 42 0.87 -2.42 8.60
N ILE A 43 1.74 -1.57 9.15
CA ILE A 43 2.19 -1.68 10.54
C ILE A 43 1.32 -0.90 11.52
N ASP A 44 0.58 0.10 11.03
CA ASP A 44 -0.45 0.81 11.79
C ASP A 44 -1.62 1.16 10.87
N LYS A 45 -2.79 0.57 11.15
CA LYS A 45 -4.01 0.78 10.38
C LYS A 45 -4.69 2.11 10.70
N GLU A 46 -4.56 2.61 11.93
CA GLU A 46 -5.19 3.85 12.39
C GLU A 46 -4.37 5.06 11.92
N GLY A 47 -3.06 5.05 12.17
CA GLY A 47 -2.12 6.06 11.69
C GLY A 47 -1.80 5.95 10.19
N ARG A 48 -2.24 4.87 9.53
CA ARG A 48 -2.00 4.57 8.10
C ARG A 48 -0.51 4.56 7.77
N VAL A 49 0.24 3.81 8.57
CA VAL A 49 1.68 3.68 8.44
C VAL A 49 2.00 2.38 7.70
N LEU A 50 2.75 2.53 6.61
CA LEU A 50 3.19 1.44 5.76
C LEU A 50 4.70 1.24 5.89
N LYS A 51 5.17 0.01 5.83
CA LYS A 51 6.59 -0.33 5.84
C LYS A 51 6.95 -1.10 4.58
N CYS A 52 7.97 -0.65 3.85
CA CYS A 52 8.48 -1.40 2.71
C CYS A 52 9.12 -2.71 3.19
N ARG A 53 8.69 -3.84 2.62
CA ARG A 53 9.20 -5.17 3.00
C ARG A 53 10.70 -5.34 2.70
N TYR A 54 11.23 -4.58 1.74
CA TYR A 54 12.61 -4.72 1.25
C TYR A 54 13.60 -3.80 1.97
N CYS A 55 13.41 -2.48 1.89
CA CYS A 55 14.33 -1.53 2.52
C CYS A 55 13.93 -1.12 3.94
N SER A 56 12.83 -1.67 4.47
CA SER A 56 12.29 -1.35 5.79
C SER A 56 11.92 0.13 6.03
N ARG A 57 11.92 0.99 4.99
CA ARG A 57 11.47 2.37 5.13
C ARG A 57 9.98 2.45 5.44
N VAL A 58 9.67 3.40 6.32
CA VAL A 58 8.31 3.71 6.74
C VAL A 58 7.75 4.84 5.88
N LEU A 59 6.53 4.66 5.41
CA LEU A 59 5.74 5.62 4.64
C LEU A 59 4.48 5.96 5.43
N ASP A 60 4.32 7.24 5.75
CA ASP A 60 3.10 7.78 6.32
C ASP A 60 2.18 8.21 5.18
N VAL A 61 1.05 7.52 5.03
CA VAL A 61 0.09 7.77 3.95
C VAL A 61 -0.46 9.20 4.02
N ASN A 62 -0.54 9.81 5.21
CA ASN A 62 -1.04 11.18 5.34
C ASN A 62 -0.05 12.22 4.79
N LYS A 63 1.22 11.84 4.56
CA LYS A 63 2.26 12.70 3.98
C LYS A 63 2.45 12.50 2.48
N LEU A 64 1.68 11.61 1.86
CA LEU A 64 1.68 11.44 0.40
C LEU A 64 0.98 12.64 -0.24
N LYS A 65 1.75 13.47 -0.93
CA LYS A 65 1.20 14.51 -1.80
C LYS A 65 0.90 13.88 -3.17
N TYR A 66 -0.38 13.77 -3.51
CA TYR A 66 -0.80 13.52 -4.88
C TYR A 66 -0.67 14.84 -5.65
N ASN A 67 0.22 14.90 -6.64
CA ASN A 67 0.23 15.93 -7.67
C ASN A 67 -0.54 15.41 -8.88
#